data_AF-A0A7Z8QNZ6-F1
#
_entry.id   AF-A0A7Z8QNZ6-F1
#
_cell.length_a   1.000
_cell.length_b   1.000
_cell.length_c   1.000
_cell.angle_alpha   90.00
_cell.angle_beta   90.00
_cell.angle_gamma   90.00
#
_symmetry.space_group_name_H-M   'P 1'
#
loop_
_entity.id
_entity.type
_entity.pdbx_description
1 polymer ?
#
loop_
_entity_poly.entity_id
_entity_poly.type
_entity_poly.pdbx_seq_one_letter_code
_entity_poly.pdbx_strand_id
1 'polypeptide(L)'
;LTVLRKRKQLEDEGLLEKVGVNAHPLLNKGNLYQSRFMGLGIPTNTPFEVAYEKAEKFSKLLQSRTKAGGFMKSLMLQRLCSSFESGRKTAERMLRHTLSNEDEDSVDVVEHILSEMTPDEVSCLRDIVTQLSRPEAVDLKLETIKWFLTEFKTDGKTWLEHGCIIFSQYYDTAEWIAKELAKIYKTEVVAVYAGMGKSGLYLNEEFSSVEREVIKASVRTREIRLVVATDAACEGLNLQALGTLINVDLPWNPSRLEQRLGRIKRFGQSRKKVDMLNLVYSGTQDEKVYSVLSERLKDTYDIFGSLPDTIEDDWIQDEEALKERMNEYIHERKKAQNAFSVKYSSSIDANSNLWERCTTVLSRRDIVNRLSQPW
;
A
#
# COMPACT_ATOMS: atom_id res chain seq x y z
N LEU A 1 -7.82 -17.43 33.66
CA LEU A 1 -6.53 -17.25 32.96
C LEU A 1 -6.82 -16.77 31.54
N THR A 2 -6.46 -15.53 31.22
CA THR A 2 -6.65 -14.98 29.87
C THR A 2 -5.46 -15.39 29.01
N VAL A 3 -5.64 -16.34 28.11
CA VAL A 3 -4.59 -16.78 27.19
C VAL A 3 -4.67 -15.94 25.91
N LEU A 4 -3.63 -15.16 25.65
CA LEU A 4 -3.48 -14.40 24.41
C LEU A 4 -3.05 -15.37 23.29
N ARG A 5 -3.99 -15.76 22.42
CA ARG A 5 -3.70 -16.57 21.22
C ARG A 5 -3.65 -15.69 19.97
N LYS A 6 -2.70 -15.95 19.07
CA LYS A 6 -2.59 -15.26 17.79
C LYS A 6 -3.63 -15.81 16.81
N ARG A 7 -4.15 -14.96 15.90
CA ARG A 7 -5.13 -15.35 14.87
C ARG A 7 -4.71 -16.61 14.10
N LYS A 8 -3.44 -16.67 13.67
CA LYS A 8 -2.88 -17.83 12.95
C LYS A 8 -3.06 -19.13 13.74
N GLN A 9 -2.87 -19.11 15.07
CA GLN A 9 -3.10 -20.29 15.92
C GLN A 9 -4.57 -20.70 15.94
N LEU A 10 -5.51 -19.75 16.05
CA LEU A 10 -6.95 -20.06 16.03
C LEU A 10 -7.41 -20.58 14.66
N GLU A 11 -6.86 -20.03 13.57
CA GLU A 11 -7.12 -20.48 12.21
C GLU A 11 -6.52 -21.87 11.93
N ASP A 12 -5.34 -22.18 12.48
CA ASP A 12 -4.68 -23.49 12.34
C ASP A 12 -5.32 -24.57 13.22
N GLU A 13 -5.87 -24.19 14.38
CA GLU A 13 -6.63 -25.07 15.28
C GLU A 13 -8.09 -25.31 14.80
N GLY A 14 -8.50 -24.73 13.66
CA GLY A 14 -9.84 -24.86 13.11
C GLY A 14 -10.93 -24.10 13.90
N LEU A 15 -10.52 -23.23 14.82
CA LEU A 15 -11.41 -22.43 15.68
C LEU A 15 -11.87 -21.15 15.01
N LEU A 16 -11.27 -20.79 13.87
CA LEU A 16 -11.64 -19.62 13.08
C LEU A 16 -11.56 -19.92 11.57
N GLU A 17 -12.57 -19.49 10.81
CA GLU A 17 -12.56 -19.62 9.35
C GLU A 17 -11.48 -18.73 8.73
N LYS A 18 -10.61 -19.34 7.92
CA LYS A 18 -9.54 -18.64 7.21
C LYS A 18 -10.12 -17.76 6.10
N VAL A 19 -9.89 -16.44 6.18
CA VAL A 19 -10.24 -15.51 5.11
C VAL A 19 -9.10 -15.44 4.10
N GLY A 20 -9.36 -15.83 2.86
CA GLY A 20 -8.36 -15.82 1.79
C GLY A 20 -8.15 -14.42 1.19
N VAL A 21 -7.02 -14.20 0.53
CA VAL A 21 -6.78 -13.02 -0.31
C VAL A 21 -6.45 -13.43 -1.74
N ASN A 22 -7.17 -12.84 -2.69
CA ASN A 22 -6.81 -12.92 -4.10
C ASN A 22 -5.95 -11.69 -4.43
N ALA A 23 -4.65 -11.88 -4.66
CA ALA A 23 -3.76 -10.81 -5.08
C ALA A 23 -3.75 -10.72 -6.62
N HIS A 24 -4.12 -9.56 -7.16
CA HIS A 24 -4.15 -9.23 -8.59
C HIS A 24 -2.95 -8.32 -8.93
N PRO A 25 -2.39 -8.44 -10.14
CA PRO A 25 -2.72 -9.43 -11.18
C PRO A 25 -2.26 -10.86 -10.82
N LEU A 26 -3.01 -11.86 -11.29
CA LEU A 26 -2.69 -13.28 -11.19
C LEU A 26 -1.87 -13.68 -12.42
N LEU A 27 -0.58 -13.97 -12.23
CA LEU A 27 0.35 -14.38 -13.30
C LEU A 27 -0.22 -15.48 -14.21
N ASN A 28 -0.88 -16.49 -13.62
CA ASN A 28 -1.38 -17.64 -14.35
C ASN A 28 -2.71 -17.40 -15.08
N LYS A 29 -3.25 -16.16 -15.04
CA LYS A 29 -4.52 -15.79 -15.66
C LYS A 29 -4.40 -14.50 -16.48
N GLY A 30 -3.33 -14.32 -17.24
CA GLY A 30 -3.09 -13.10 -18.04
C GLY A 30 -4.27 -12.67 -18.93
N ASN A 31 -4.94 -13.64 -19.59
CA ASN A 31 -6.11 -13.38 -20.45
C ASN A 31 -7.28 -12.69 -19.71
N LEU A 32 -7.34 -12.82 -18.38
CA LEU A 32 -8.36 -12.21 -17.55
C LEU A 32 -8.29 -10.68 -17.56
N TYR A 33 -7.10 -10.11 -17.80
CA TYR A 33 -6.83 -8.69 -17.61
C TYR A 33 -6.80 -7.86 -18.90
N GLN A 34 -7.29 -8.39 -20.02
CA GLN A 34 -7.44 -7.66 -21.29
C GLN A 34 -6.19 -6.85 -21.70
N SER A 35 -5.00 -7.45 -21.57
CA SER A 35 -3.71 -6.82 -21.90
C SER A 35 -3.36 -5.56 -21.11
N ARG A 36 -4.02 -5.29 -19.97
CA ARG A 36 -3.69 -4.16 -19.08
C ARG A 36 -2.36 -4.30 -18.35
N PHE A 37 -1.84 -5.51 -18.28
CA PHE A 37 -0.56 -5.81 -17.64
C PHE A 37 0.41 -6.41 -18.64
N MET A 38 1.66 -5.97 -18.57
CA MET A 38 2.82 -6.62 -19.16
C MET A 38 3.57 -7.31 -18.01
N GLY A 39 3.41 -8.63 -17.87
CA GLY A 39 3.88 -9.34 -16.69
C GLY A 39 3.07 -8.95 -15.45
N LEU A 40 3.73 -8.33 -14.46
CA LEU A 40 3.09 -7.81 -13.25
C LEU A 40 2.86 -6.29 -13.30
N GLY A 41 3.57 -5.59 -14.19
CA GLY A 41 3.48 -4.14 -14.35
C GLY A 41 2.41 -3.69 -15.33
N ILE A 42 1.97 -2.45 -15.16
CA ILE A 42 1.18 -1.71 -16.14
C ILE A 42 2.15 -1.10 -17.16
N PRO A 43 1.89 -1.25 -18.47
CA PRO A 43 2.73 -0.61 -19.48
C PRO A 43 2.74 0.91 -19.31
N THR A 44 3.85 1.54 -19.69
CA THR A 44 4.03 2.99 -19.61
C THR A 44 4.05 3.59 -21.02
N ASN A 45 4.34 4.88 -21.12
CA ASN A 45 4.49 5.60 -22.37
C ASN A 45 5.82 6.35 -22.42
N THR A 46 6.24 6.74 -23.62
CA THR A 46 7.53 7.41 -23.85
C THR A 46 7.79 8.63 -22.95
N PRO A 47 6.82 9.52 -22.66
CA PRO A 47 7.05 10.60 -21.70
C PRO A 47 7.47 10.11 -20.31
N PHE A 48 6.83 9.05 -19.81
CA PHE A 48 7.23 8.46 -18.54
C PHE A 48 8.60 7.80 -18.60
N GLU A 49 8.90 7.04 -19.65
CA GLU A 49 10.22 6.40 -19.82
C GLU A 49 11.34 7.43 -19.77
N VAL A 50 11.20 8.53 -20.53
CA VAL A 50 12.17 9.62 -20.51
C VAL A 50 12.22 10.29 -19.14
N ALA A 51 11.09 10.55 -18.49
CA ALA A 51 11.07 11.13 -17.14
C ALA A 51 11.76 10.21 -16.12
N TYR A 52 11.58 8.89 -16.24
CA TYR A 52 12.22 7.89 -15.37
C TYR A 52 13.74 7.90 -15.57
N GLU A 53 14.23 7.88 -16.81
CA GLU A 53 15.66 7.99 -17.12
C GLU A 53 16.28 9.29 -16.56
N LYS A 54 15.54 10.40 -16.65
CA LYS A 54 15.98 11.69 -16.09
C LYS A 54 16.00 11.68 -14.57
N ALA A 55 15.04 11.01 -13.92
CA ALA A 55 15.04 10.81 -12.47
C ALA A 55 16.24 9.96 -12.02
N GLU A 56 16.59 8.90 -12.76
CA GLU A 56 17.80 8.11 -12.49
C GLU A 56 19.07 8.94 -12.68
N LYS A 57 19.15 9.74 -13.75
CA LYS A 57 20.30 10.63 -14.00
C LYS A 57 20.44 11.67 -12.88
N PHE A 58 19.35 12.35 -12.52
CA PHE A 58 19.30 13.29 -11.40
C PHE A 58 19.81 12.65 -10.11
N SER A 59 19.32 11.45 -9.81
CA SER A 59 19.71 10.69 -8.62
C SER A 59 21.20 10.37 -8.59
N LYS A 60 21.78 9.94 -9.72
CA LYS A 60 23.22 9.66 -9.85
C LYS A 60 24.07 10.92 -9.63
N LEU A 61 23.67 12.04 -10.22
CA LEU A 61 24.35 13.33 -10.04
C LEU A 61 24.33 13.76 -8.57
N LEU A 62 23.16 13.69 -7.93
CA LEU A 62 22.97 14.09 -6.54
C LEU A 62 23.77 13.24 -5.55
N GLN A 63 23.79 11.92 -5.78
CA GLN A 63 24.55 10.97 -4.98
C GLN A 63 26.06 11.17 -5.09
N SER A 64 26.56 11.64 -6.24
CA SER A 64 27.99 11.89 -6.45
C SER A 64 28.54 13.01 -5.54
N ARG A 65 27.68 13.95 -5.11
CA ARG A 65 28.08 15.09 -4.26
C ARG A 65 27.63 14.99 -2.80
N THR A 66 26.61 14.19 -2.49
CA THR A 66 26.07 14.11 -1.12
C THR A 66 25.73 12.67 -0.71
N LYS A 67 26.11 12.28 0.52
CA LYS A 67 25.66 11.01 1.11
C LYS A 67 24.13 10.94 1.25
N ALA A 68 23.47 12.08 1.46
CA ALA A 68 22.01 12.21 1.49
C ALA A 68 21.34 12.03 0.12
N GLY A 69 22.10 12.01 -0.98
CA GLY A 69 21.58 11.75 -2.33
C GLY A 69 20.94 10.37 -2.49
N GLY A 70 21.29 9.39 -1.65
CA GLY A 70 20.64 8.07 -1.62
C GLY A 70 19.16 8.14 -1.24
N PHE A 71 18.81 8.90 -0.19
CA PHE A 71 17.41 9.09 0.22
C PHE A 71 16.60 9.82 -0.87
N MET A 72 17.19 10.86 -1.46
CA MET A 72 16.55 11.66 -2.50
C MET A 72 16.33 10.89 -3.80
N LYS A 73 17.24 9.97 -4.13
CA LYS A 73 17.06 8.99 -5.21
C LYS A 73 15.78 8.19 -5.01
N SER A 74 15.66 7.54 -3.86
CA SER A 74 14.53 6.67 -3.54
C SER A 74 13.24 7.46 -3.51
N LEU A 75 13.25 8.68 -2.95
CA LEU A 75 12.08 9.56 -2.94
C LEU A 75 11.61 9.94 -4.36
N MET A 76 12.49 10.42 -5.25
CA MET A 76 12.07 10.85 -6.59
C MET A 76 11.54 9.68 -7.42
N LEU A 77 12.26 8.55 -7.42
CA LEU A 77 11.87 7.36 -8.16
C LEU A 77 10.55 6.77 -7.63
N GLN A 78 10.38 6.66 -6.31
CA GLN A 78 9.13 6.17 -5.72
C GLN A 78 7.96 7.12 -5.99
N ARG A 79 8.16 8.44 -5.91
CA ARG A 79 7.11 9.43 -6.22
C ARG A 79 6.64 9.35 -7.67
N LEU A 80 7.58 9.16 -8.59
CA LEU A 80 7.31 8.96 -10.02
C LEU A 80 6.64 7.60 -10.26
N CYS A 81 7.05 6.56 -9.55
CA CYS A 81 6.43 5.24 -9.63
C CYS A 81 5.07 5.15 -8.94
N SER A 82 4.68 6.13 -8.12
CA SER A 82 3.34 6.18 -7.52
C SER A 82 2.29 6.68 -8.49
N SER A 83 2.49 7.88 -9.05
CA SER A 83 1.70 8.41 -10.17
C SER A 83 2.49 9.46 -10.94
N PHE A 84 2.09 9.71 -12.19
CA PHE A 84 2.70 10.76 -13.01
C PHE A 84 2.54 12.13 -12.34
N GLU A 85 1.38 12.38 -11.73
CA GLU A 85 1.08 13.61 -11.01
C GLU A 85 1.99 13.80 -9.79
N SER A 86 2.18 12.74 -8.99
CA SER A 86 3.10 12.77 -7.84
C SER A 86 4.55 13.01 -8.27
N GLY A 87 5.00 12.36 -9.35
CA GLY A 87 6.33 12.58 -9.93
C GLY A 87 6.52 14.04 -10.36
N ARG A 88 5.58 14.58 -11.14
CA ARG A 88 5.62 15.97 -11.64
C ARG A 88 5.64 16.98 -10.49
N LYS A 89 4.69 16.90 -9.55
CA LYS A 89 4.62 17.80 -8.39
C LYS A 89 5.89 17.73 -7.53
N THR A 90 6.48 16.55 -7.41
CA THR A 90 7.73 16.37 -6.65
C THR A 90 8.90 17.07 -7.34
N ALA A 91 9.07 16.89 -8.65
CA ALA A 91 10.10 17.60 -9.41
C ALA A 91 9.92 19.13 -9.35
N GLU A 92 8.67 19.62 -9.43
CA GLU A 92 8.36 21.04 -9.27
C GLU A 92 8.72 21.58 -7.87
N ARG A 93 8.43 20.83 -6.81
CA ARG A 93 8.82 21.22 -5.44
C ARG A 93 10.33 21.20 -5.26
N MET A 94 11.03 20.22 -5.83
CA MET A 94 12.50 20.18 -5.80
C MET A 94 13.11 21.39 -6.51
N LEU A 95 12.57 21.78 -7.66
CA LEU A 95 12.98 22.99 -8.40
C LEU A 95 12.72 24.29 -7.62
N ARG A 96 11.71 24.31 -6.75
CA ARG A 96 11.41 25.44 -5.85
C ARG A 96 12.15 25.36 -4.51
N HIS A 97 12.87 24.27 -4.25
CA HIS A 97 13.52 24.00 -2.97
C HIS A 97 12.55 23.89 -1.78
N THR A 98 11.30 23.45 -2.02
CA THR A 98 10.24 23.41 -0.99
C THR A 98 9.76 21.98 -0.70
N LEU A 99 10.68 21.05 -0.44
CA LEU A 99 10.27 19.69 -0.06
C LEU A 99 9.77 19.65 1.38
N SER A 100 8.45 19.76 1.57
CA SER A 100 7.82 19.37 2.83
C SER A 100 7.70 17.85 2.88
N ASN A 101 8.53 17.18 3.68
CA ASN A 101 8.20 15.82 4.11
C ASN A 101 7.02 15.91 5.10
N GLU A 102 6.03 15.04 4.95
CA GLU A 102 5.00 14.84 5.99
C GLU A 102 5.57 14.12 7.22
N ASP A 103 6.80 13.58 7.10
CA ASP A 103 7.58 13.00 8.19
C ASP A 103 8.63 14.04 8.63
N GLU A 104 8.32 14.74 9.72
CA GLU A 104 9.17 15.70 10.43
C GLU A 104 10.48 15.02 10.87
N ASP A 105 11.63 15.62 10.50
CA ASP A 105 12.97 15.52 11.15
C ASP A 105 14.14 15.80 10.18
N SER A 106 13.89 16.02 8.87
CA SER A 106 14.96 16.19 7.86
C SER A 106 14.80 17.36 6.87
N VAL A 107 13.82 18.24 7.09
CA VAL A 107 13.43 19.30 6.13
C VAL A 107 14.60 20.26 5.82
N ASP A 108 15.29 20.77 6.84
CA ASP A 108 16.37 21.77 6.66
C ASP A 108 17.57 21.23 5.85
N VAL A 109 17.90 19.95 6.03
CA VAL A 109 19.00 19.30 5.31
C VAL A 109 18.67 19.15 3.82
N VAL A 110 17.41 18.84 3.52
CA VAL A 110 16.94 18.62 2.15
C VAL A 110 16.87 19.95 1.38
N GLU A 111 16.37 21.02 2.00
CA GLU A 111 16.31 22.34 1.35
C GLU A 111 17.70 22.87 0.98
N HIS A 112 18.69 22.71 1.87
CA HIS A 112 20.08 23.11 1.60
C HIS A 112 20.70 22.29 0.45
N ILE A 113 20.45 20.98 0.39
CA ILE A 113 20.97 20.15 -0.71
C ILE A 113 20.38 20.60 -2.06
N LEU A 114 19.10 20.96 -2.06
CA LEU A 114 18.40 21.40 -3.25
C LEU A 114 18.83 22.80 -3.71
N SER A 115 19.13 23.72 -2.79
CA SER A 115 19.56 25.09 -3.16
C SER A 115 20.91 25.10 -3.88
N GLU A 116 21.77 24.09 -3.63
CA GLU A 116 23.06 23.90 -4.28
C GLU A 116 22.99 23.01 -5.54
N MET A 117 21.81 22.85 -6.15
CA MET A 117 21.68 22.02 -7.33
C MET A 117 22.50 22.54 -8.51
N THR A 118 23.17 21.61 -9.19
CA THR A 118 23.94 21.92 -10.41
C THR A 118 23.00 22.20 -11.60
N PRO A 119 23.47 22.91 -12.65
CA PRO A 119 22.69 23.12 -13.86
C PRO A 119 22.17 21.81 -14.49
N ASP A 120 22.96 20.74 -14.42
CA ASP A 120 22.57 19.41 -14.94
C ASP A 120 21.47 18.75 -14.09
N GLU A 121 21.53 18.87 -12.76
CA GLU A 121 20.48 18.40 -11.86
C GLU A 121 19.16 19.14 -12.11
N VAL A 122 19.23 20.47 -12.22
CA VAL A 122 18.07 21.31 -12.56
C VAL A 122 17.51 20.95 -13.93
N SER A 123 18.36 20.70 -14.93
CA SER A 123 17.94 20.26 -16.26
C SER A 123 17.18 18.94 -16.21
N CYS A 124 17.63 17.98 -15.40
CA CYS A 124 16.93 16.70 -15.25
C CYS A 124 15.53 16.89 -14.65
N LEU A 125 15.41 17.71 -13.60
CA LEU A 125 14.09 17.99 -12.99
C LEU A 125 13.15 18.72 -13.94
N ARG A 126 13.66 19.68 -14.73
CA ARG A 126 12.85 20.37 -15.76
C ARG A 126 12.38 19.40 -16.82
N ASP A 127 13.24 18.51 -17.31
CA ASP A 127 12.87 17.50 -18.29
C ASP A 127 11.75 16.59 -17.75
N ILE A 128 11.83 16.17 -16.48
CA ILE A 128 10.76 15.38 -15.83
C ILE A 128 9.43 16.15 -15.86
N VAL A 129 9.42 17.40 -15.41
CA VAL A 129 8.21 18.24 -15.41
C VAL A 129 7.67 18.40 -16.83
N THR A 130 8.54 18.70 -17.81
CA THR A 130 8.16 18.86 -19.21
C THR A 130 7.55 17.59 -19.77
N GLN A 131 8.19 16.43 -19.59
CA GLN A 131 7.67 15.17 -20.13
C GLN A 131 6.33 14.77 -19.51
N LEU A 132 6.22 14.84 -18.18
CA LEU A 132 4.98 14.45 -17.48
C LEU A 132 3.83 15.45 -17.66
N SER A 133 4.10 16.64 -18.22
CA SER A 133 3.07 17.63 -18.57
C SER A 133 2.55 17.48 -20.00
N ARG A 134 3.10 16.55 -20.79
CA ARG A 134 2.69 16.36 -22.19
C ARG A 134 1.30 15.72 -22.27
N PRO A 135 0.46 16.06 -23.25
CA PRO A 135 -0.87 15.45 -23.42
C PRO A 135 -0.84 13.93 -23.54
N GLU A 136 0.20 13.38 -24.16
CA GLU A 136 0.43 11.94 -24.32
C GLU A 136 0.93 11.24 -23.04
N ALA A 137 1.27 11.99 -21.98
CA ALA A 137 1.68 11.45 -20.69
C ALA A 137 0.46 10.98 -19.88
N VAL A 138 -0.20 9.93 -20.37
CA VAL A 138 -1.39 9.36 -19.75
C VAL A 138 -1.00 8.27 -18.75
N ASP A 139 -1.39 8.44 -17.50
CA ASP A 139 -1.12 7.46 -16.44
C ASP A 139 -2.13 6.30 -16.49
N LEU A 140 -1.68 5.15 -17.02
CA LEU A 140 -2.52 3.97 -17.20
C LEU A 140 -2.95 3.27 -15.90
N LYS A 141 -2.41 3.67 -14.73
CA LYS A 141 -2.94 3.22 -13.44
C LYS A 141 -4.37 3.66 -13.23
N LEU A 142 -4.72 4.90 -13.59
CA LEU A 142 -6.08 5.42 -13.42
C LEU A 142 -7.09 4.63 -14.25
N GLU A 143 -6.78 4.35 -15.52
CA GLU A 143 -7.65 3.53 -16.38
C GLU A 143 -7.75 2.08 -15.88
N THR A 144 -6.68 1.52 -15.32
CA THR A 144 -6.70 0.18 -14.72
C THR A 144 -7.59 0.17 -13.47
N ILE A 145 -7.48 1.17 -12.60
CA ILE A 145 -8.33 1.34 -11.41
C ILE A 145 -9.81 1.40 -11.83
N LYS A 146 -10.13 2.26 -12.79
CA LYS A 146 -11.50 2.42 -13.33
C LYS A 146 -12.07 1.08 -13.82
N TRP A 147 -11.28 0.34 -14.58
CA TRP A 147 -11.68 -0.98 -15.08
C TRP A 147 -11.96 -1.97 -13.94
N PHE A 148 -11.10 -2.02 -12.92
CA PHE A 148 -11.33 -2.87 -11.75
C PHE A 148 -12.60 -2.46 -10.98
N LEU A 149 -12.83 -1.16 -10.83
CA LEU A 149 -14.00 -0.62 -10.13
C LEU A 149 -15.33 -0.94 -10.83
N THR A 150 -15.36 -0.99 -12.16
CA THR A 150 -16.63 -0.98 -12.93
C THR A 150 -16.86 -2.17 -13.85
N GLU A 151 -15.80 -2.81 -14.34
CA GLU A 151 -15.91 -3.90 -15.32
C GLU A 151 -15.45 -5.24 -14.75
N PHE A 152 -14.39 -5.24 -13.93
CA PHE A 152 -13.89 -6.46 -13.33
C PHE A 152 -14.81 -6.93 -12.21
N LYS A 153 -15.32 -8.16 -12.35
CA LYS A 153 -16.28 -8.73 -11.40
C LYS A 153 -15.68 -9.87 -10.60
N THR A 154 -15.95 -9.85 -9.29
CA THR A 154 -15.69 -10.96 -8.38
C THR A 154 -16.98 -11.28 -7.64
N ASP A 155 -17.33 -12.57 -7.54
CA ASP A 155 -18.59 -13.03 -6.94
C ASP A 155 -19.85 -12.33 -7.54
N GLY A 156 -19.83 -12.07 -8.86
CA GLY A 156 -20.95 -11.48 -9.59
C GLY A 156 -21.11 -9.95 -9.48
N LYS A 157 -20.27 -9.28 -8.70
CA LYS A 157 -20.31 -7.82 -8.47
C LYS A 157 -19.00 -7.13 -8.85
N THR A 158 -19.07 -5.85 -9.19
CA THR A 158 -17.88 -5.02 -9.43
C THR A 158 -17.21 -4.65 -8.10
N TRP A 159 -15.97 -4.16 -8.16
CA TRP A 159 -15.26 -3.75 -6.94
C TRP A 159 -15.91 -2.52 -6.28
N LEU A 160 -16.49 -1.61 -7.07
CA LEU A 160 -17.26 -0.49 -6.54
C LEU A 160 -18.52 -0.96 -5.80
N GLU A 161 -19.23 -1.98 -6.31
CA GLU A 161 -20.40 -2.56 -5.65
C GLU A 161 -20.05 -3.26 -4.33
N HIS A 162 -18.86 -3.88 -4.26
CA HIS A 162 -18.32 -4.44 -3.01
C HIS A 162 -17.82 -3.36 -2.03
N GLY A 163 -17.64 -2.12 -2.50
CA GLY A 163 -16.88 -1.10 -1.80
C GLY A 163 -15.38 -1.33 -1.96
N CYS A 164 -14.65 -0.25 -2.25
CA CYS A 164 -13.22 -0.28 -2.52
C CYS A 164 -12.49 0.79 -1.72
N ILE A 165 -11.35 0.40 -1.14
CA ILE A 165 -10.34 1.35 -0.69
C ILE A 165 -9.14 1.34 -1.62
N ILE A 166 -8.67 2.53 -1.94
CA ILE A 166 -7.48 2.77 -2.76
C ILE A 166 -6.41 3.38 -1.86
N PHE A 167 -5.28 2.72 -1.73
CA PHE A 167 -4.15 3.16 -0.93
C PHE A 167 -3.04 3.76 -1.79
N SER A 168 -2.44 4.81 -1.27
CA SER A 168 -1.21 5.42 -1.76
C SER A 168 -0.33 5.78 -0.57
N GLN A 169 0.99 5.67 -0.69
CA GLN A 169 1.92 6.23 0.30
C GLN A 169 1.88 7.75 0.31
N TYR A 170 1.48 8.36 -0.81
CA TYR A 170 1.61 9.78 -1.04
C TYR A 170 0.26 10.48 -1.21
N TYR A 171 0.09 11.60 -0.51
CA TYR A 171 -1.12 12.41 -0.60
C TYR A 171 -1.39 12.91 -2.02
N ASP A 172 -0.36 13.37 -2.77
CA ASP A 172 -0.57 13.89 -4.12
C ASP A 172 -1.22 12.86 -5.05
N THR A 173 -0.79 11.60 -4.97
CA THR A 173 -1.41 10.51 -5.73
C THR A 173 -2.82 10.22 -5.22
N ALA A 174 -3.03 10.19 -3.90
CA ALA A 174 -4.34 9.92 -3.31
C ALA A 174 -5.39 10.99 -3.72
N GLU A 175 -5.02 12.26 -3.59
CA GLU A 175 -5.83 13.41 -3.98
C GLU A 175 -6.13 13.38 -5.49
N TRP A 176 -5.10 13.16 -6.31
CA TRP A 176 -5.26 13.09 -7.76
C TRP A 176 -6.21 11.97 -8.19
N ILE A 177 -6.01 10.75 -7.69
CA ILE A 177 -6.92 9.63 -7.98
C ILE A 177 -8.34 9.95 -7.52
N ALA A 178 -8.52 10.49 -6.32
CA ALA A 178 -9.86 10.80 -5.82
C ALA A 178 -10.58 11.84 -6.70
N LYS A 179 -9.86 12.90 -7.08
CA LYS A 179 -10.36 13.95 -7.96
C LYS A 179 -10.73 13.42 -9.34
N GLU A 180 -9.87 12.61 -9.97
CA GLU A 180 -10.16 12.06 -11.29
C GLU A 180 -11.30 11.04 -11.26
N LEU A 181 -11.39 10.21 -10.22
CA LEU A 181 -12.51 9.28 -10.07
C LEU A 181 -13.85 10.02 -9.82
N ALA A 182 -13.84 11.13 -9.07
CA ALA A 182 -15.06 11.92 -8.84
C ALA A 182 -15.57 12.61 -10.12
N LYS A 183 -14.68 13.04 -11.02
CA LYS A 183 -15.04 13.56 -12.35
C LYS A 183 -15.73 12.52 -13.21
N ILE A 184 -15.24 11.28 -13.14
CA ILE A 184 -15.76 10.15 -13.92
C ILE A 184 -17.09 9.68 -13.32
N TYR A 185 -17.16 9.50 -12.00
CA TYR A 185 -18.32 9.00 -11.28
C TYR A 185 -19.09 10.14 -10.62
N LYS A 186 -19.78 10.94 -11.44
CA LYS A 186 -20.52 12.14 -11.02
C LYS A 186 -21.55 11.94 -9.90
N THR A 187 -22.02 10.71 -9.71
CA THR A 187 -23.01 10.34 -8.68
C THR A 187 -22.40 9.67 -7.46
N GLU A 188 -21.11 9.33 -7.49
CA GLU A 188 -20.43 8.65 -6.39
C GLU A 188 -19.63 9.66 -5.57
N VAL A 189 -19.82 9.62 -4.25
CA VAL A 189 -18.96 10.37 -3.33
C VAL A 189 -17.64 9.62 -3.20
N VAL A 190 -16.54 10.32 -3.46
CA VAL A 190 -15.18 9.78 -3.30
C VAL A 190 -14.53 10.42 -2.07
N ALA A 191 -14.35 9.63 -1.01
CA ALA A 191 -13.72 10.14 0.20
C ALA A 191 -12.20 10.12 0.11
N VAL A 192 -11.55 11.22 0.48
CA VAL A 192 -10.11 11.28 0.74
C VAL A 192 -9.89 11.17 2.24
N TYR A 193 -9.13 10.17 2.65
CA TYR A 193 -8.78 9.92 4.04
C TYR A 193 -7.26 10.06 4.22
N ALA A 194 -6.84 11.27 4.61
CA ALA A 194 -5.43 11.66 4.68
C ALA A 194 -5.11 12.39 5.99
N GLY A 195 -3.89 12.94 6.13
CA GLY A 195 -3.37 13.73 7.26
C GLY A 195 -4.33 14.81 7.81
N MET A 196 -3.97 15.44 8.93
CA MET A 196 -4.74 16.55 9.51
C MET A 196 -5.01 17.63 8.44
N GLY A 197 -6.27 18.07 8.32
CA GLY A 197 -6.69 19.10 7.35
C GLY A 197 -6.70 18.67 5.87
N LYS A 198 -6.37 17.40 5.56
CA LYS A 198 -6.34 16.87 4.20
C LYS A 198 -7.43 15.84 3.90
N SER A 199 -8.29 15.56 4.88
CA SER A 199 -9.43 14.65 4.71
C SER A 199 -10.64 15.41 4.18
N GLY A 200 -11.40 14.77 3.30
CA GLY A 200 -12.54 15.43 2.66
C GLY A 200 -13.32 14.50 1.74
N LEU A 201 -14.33 15.07 1.09
CA LEU A 201 -15.18 14.40 0.13
C LEU A 201 -15.10 15.12 -1.20
N TYR A 202 -14.94 14.36 -2.27
CA TYR A 202 -15.16 14.82 -3.63
C TYR A 202 -16.54 14.37 -4.12
N LEU A 203 -17.27 15.30 -4.74
CA LEU A 203 -18.44 15.02 -5.55
C LEU A 203 -18.34 15.86 -6.83
N ASN A 204 -18.32 15.21 -7.99
CA ASN A 204 -17.93 15.80 -9.27
C ASN A 204 -16.51 16.38 -9.22
N GLU A 205 -16.37 17.68 -8.96
CA GLU A 205 -15.10 18.40 -8.86
C GLU A 205 -15.01 19.24 -7.57
N GLU A 206 -16.07 19.25 -6.78
CA GLU A 206 -16.14 20.02 -5.55
C GLU A 206 -15.54 19.21 -4.41
N PHE A 207 -14.59 19.84 -3.70
CA PHE A 207 -14.00 19.29 -2.51
C PHE A 207 -14.63 19.93 -1.27
N SER A 208 -15.13 19.09 -0.37
CA SER A 208 -15.59 19.50 0.95
C SER A 208 -14.70 18.89 2.02
N SER A 209 -13.97 19.72 2.75
CA SER A 209 -13.21 19.27 3.92
C SER A 209 -14.17 18.75 4.99
N VAL A 210 -13.92 17.54 5.48
CA VAL A 210 -14.71 16.93 6.56
C VAL A 210 -13.81 16.25 7.56
N GLU A 211 -14.28 16.19 8.80
CA GLU A 211 -13.60 15.42 9.84
C GLU A 211 -13.56 13.94 9.47
N ARG A 212 -12.47 13.27 9.83
CA ARG A 212 -12.24 11.85 9.54
C ARG A 212 -13.38 10.99 10.05
N GLU A 213 -13.93 11.31 11.23
CA GLU A 213 -15.03 10.63 11.90
C GLU A 213 -16.30 10.57 11.05
N VAL A 214 -16.56 11.61 10.24
CA VAL A 214 -17.68 11.63 9.29
C VAL A 214 -17.49 10.56 8.23
N ILE A 215 -16.28 10.49 7.63
CA ILE A 215 -15.93 9.45 6.65
C ILE A 215 -16.08 8.06 7.28
N LYS A 216 -15.60 7.86 8.52
CA LYS A 216 -15.74 6.57 9.24
C LYS A 216 -17.21 6.16 9.39
N ALA A 217 -18.08 7.11 9.73
CA ALA A 217 -19.49 6.85 9.93
C ALA A 217 -20.18 6.48 8.60
N SER A 218 -19.97 7.27 7.55
CA SER A 218 -20.59 7.03 6.23
C SER A 218 -20.07 5.78 5.53
N VAL A 219 -18.81 5.38 5.74
CA VAL A 219 -18.29 4.09 5.26
C VAL A 219 -18.97 2.94 6.01
N ARG A 220 -19.14 3.06 7.33
CA ARG A 220 -19.81 2.04 8.16
C ARG A 220 -21.28 1.84 7.76
N THR A 221 -21.99 2.91 7.40
CA THR A 221 -23.39 2.85 6.91
C THR A 221 -23.49 2.54 5.41
N ARG A 222 -22.36 2.40 4.70
CA ARG A 222 -22.25 2.17 3.24
C ARG A 222 -22.79 3.32 2.38
N GLU A 223 -22.95 4.52 2.93
CA GLU A 223 -23.19 5.74 2.15
C GLU A 223 -22.00 6.08 1.26
N ILE A 224 -20.78 5.81 1.75
CA ILE A 224 -19.54 5.95 0.99
C ILE A 224 -18.96 4.57 0.73
N ARG A 225 -18.80 4.26 -0.56
CA ARG A 225 -18.26 2.97 -1.03
C ARG A 225 -16.87 3.08 -1.63
N LEU A 226 -16.38 4.29 -1.90
CA LEU A 226 -15.08 4.54 -2.49
C LEU A 226 -14.27 5.47 -1.59
N VAL A 227 -13.15 4.97 -1.09
CA VAL A 227 -12.24 5.71 -0.22
C VAL A 227 -10.84 5.67 -0.84
N VAL A 228 -10.19 6.82 -0.94
CA VAL A 228 -8.77 6.93 -1.29
C VAL A 228 -8.03 7.41 -0.06
N ALA A 229 -6.98 6.71 0.35
CA ALA A 229 -6.34 6.96 1.63
C ALA A 229 -4.82 6.95 1.57
N THR A 230 -4.20 7.75 2.45
CA THR A 230 -2.76 7.65 2.71
C THR A 230 -2.47 6.68 3.85
N ASP A 231 -1.29 6.05 3.82
CA ASP A 231 -0.86 5.12 4.87
C ASP A 231 -0.85 5.73 6.26
N ALA A 232 -0.27 6.94 6.39
CA ALA A 232 -0.15 7.66 7.65
C ALA A 232 -1.52 7.97 8.29
N ALA A 233 -2.58 8.08 7.48
CA ALA A 233 -3.91 8.38 7.99
C ALA A 233 -4.65 7.12 8.46
N CYS A 234 -4.48 5.97 7.79
CA CYS A 234 -5.30 4.77 7.98
C CYS A 234 -5.10 4.00 9.30
N GLU A 235 -4.20 4.46 10.18
CA GLU A 235 -4.11 3.89 11.52
C GLU A 235 -5.43 4.07 12.29
N GLY A 236 -6.02 2.93 12.67
CA GLY A 236 -7.27 2.91 13.45
C GLY A 236 -8.56 3.01 12.64
N LEU A 237 -8.50 3.14 11.32
CA LEU A 237 -9.69 3.12 10.46
C LEU A 237 -10.25 1.69 10.36
N ASN A 238 -11.53 1.49 10.71
CA ASN A 238 -12.21 0.21 10.59
C ASN A 238 -12.99 0.14 9.27
N LEU A 239 -12.43 -0.54 8.27
CA LEU A 239 -12.93 -0.57 6.89
C LEU A 239 -13.58 -1.89 6.50
N GLN A 240 -14.06 -2.66 7.48
CA GLN A 240 -14.75 -3.94 7.25
C GLN A 240 -15.95 -3.82 6.30
N ALA A 241 -16.52 -2.62 6.14
CA ALA A 241 -17.61 -2.40 5.20
C ALA A 241 -17.18 -2.47 3.72
N LEU A 242 -15.89 -2.31 3.42
CA LEU A 242 -15.32 -2.37 2.08
C LEU A 242 -14.83 -3.79 1.77
N GLY A 243 -15.13 -4.27 0.57
CA GLY A 243 -14.85 -5.64 0.15
C GLY A 243 -13.61 -5.82 -0.73
N THR A 244 -13.01 -4.73 -1.20
CA THR A 244 -11.88 -4.74 -2.15
C THR A 244 -10.82 -3.69 -1.81
N LEU A 245 -9.57 -3.95 -2.21
CA LEU A 245 -8.40 -3.11 -1.94
C LEU A 245 -7.59 -2.89 -3.21
N ILE A 246 -7.18 -1.65 -3.47
CA ILE A 246 -6.20 -1.32 -4.52
C ILE A 246 -5.02 -0.60 -3.87
N ASN A 247 -3.80 -1.07 -4.14
CA ASN A 247 -2.56 -0.35 -3.84
C ASN A 247 -2.09 0.33 -5.13
N VAL A 248 -2.17 1.66 -5.19
CA VAL A 248 -1.70 2.45 -6.35
C VAL A 248 -0.19 2.41 -6.44
N ASP A 249 0.46 2.48 -5.27
CA ASP A 249 1.86 2.18 -5.09
C ASP A 249 2.04 1.10 -4.03
N LEU A 250 3.02 0.23 -4.29
CA LEU A 250 3.37 -0.85 -3.40
C LEU A 250 4.35 -0.32 -2.35
N PRO A 251 4.05 -0.40 -1.05
CA PRO A 251 5.06 -0.14 -0.04
C PRO A 251 6.12 -1.23 -0.12
N TRP A 252 7.39 -0.84 -0.17
CA TRP A 252 8.50 -1.79 -0.12
C TRP A 252 8.63 -2.48 1.26
N ASN A 253 7.81 -2.07 2.22
CA ASN A 253 7.68 -2.65 3.56
C ASN A 253 6.49 -3.65 3.57
N PRO A 254 6.75 -4.98 3.60
CA PRO A 254 5.70 -6.00 3.62
C PRO A 254 4.75 -5.87 4.82
N SER A 255 5.26 -5.44 5.97
CA SER A 255 4.45 -5.23 7.17
C SER A 255 3.42 -4.11 6.96
N ARG A 256 3.71 -3.08 6.17
CA ARG A 256 2.72 -2.07 5.75
C ARG A 256 1.64 -2.67 4.88
N LEU A 257 1.99 -3.55 3.95
CA LEU A 257 1.01 -4.25 3.11
C LEU A 257 0.10 -5.17 3.94
N GLU A 258 0.66 -5.89 4.92
CA GLU A 258 -0.11 -6.68 5.89
C GLU A 258 -1.05 -5.80 6.72
N GLN A 259 -0.57 -4.64 7.18
CA GLN A 259 -1.39 -3.68 7.92
C GLN A 259 -2.55 -3.14 7.08
N ARG A 260 -2.30 -2.77 5.80
CA ARG A 260 -3.34 -2.34 4.83
C ARG A 260 -4.40 -3.43 4.69
N LEU A 261 -3.97 -4.67 4.45
CA LEU A 261 -4.87 -5.83 4.35
C LEU A 261 -5.65 -6.07 5.66
N GLY A 262 -5.00 -5.95 6.81
CA GLY A 262 -5.60 -6.08 8.13
C GLY A 262 -6.63 -5.00 8.49
N ARG A 263 -6.76 -3.92 7.70
CA ARG A 263 -7.87 -2.95 7.81
C ARG A 263 -9.18 -3.46 7.24
N ILE A 264 -9.10 -4.41 6.31
CA ILE A 264 -10.25 -5.03 5.64
C ILE A 264 -10.50 -6.43 6.21
N LYS A 265 -9.44 -7.26 6.32
CA LYS A 265 -9.50 -8.64 6.81
C LYS A 265 -9.63 -8.67 8.34
N ARG A 266 -10.85 -8.57 8.87
CA ARG A 266 -11.16 -8.70 10.31
C ARG A 266 -12.38 -9.60 10.57
N PHE A 267 -12.57 -10.00 11.84
CA PHE A 267 -13.71 -10.82 12.29
C PHE A 267 -15.06 -10.25 11.80
N GLY A 268 -15.93 -11.10 11.26
CA GLY A 268 -17.26 -10.70 10.74
C GLY A 268 -17.30 -10.30 9.27
N GLN A 269 -16.21 -10.44 8.51
CA GLN A 269 -16.21 -10.22 7.07
C GLN A 269 -17.19 -11.20 6.39
N SER A 270 -18.22 -10.67 5.72
CA SER A 270 -19.24 -11.48 5.03
C SER A 270 -18.69 -12.25 3.83
N ARG A 271 -17.57 -11.80 3.25
CA ARG A 271 -16.89 -12.46 2.13
C ARG A 271 -15.81 -13.41 2.64
N LYS A 272 -15.77 -14.61 2.05
CA LYS A 272 -14.72 -15.62 2.29
C LYS A 272 -13.34 -15.21 1.77
N LYS A 273 -13.31 -14.26 0.82
CA LYS A 273 -12.09 -13.77 0.18
C LYS A 273 -12.11 -12.24 0.08
N VAL A 274 -10.94 -11.63 0.25
CA VAL A 274 -10.69 -10.22 -0.04
C VAL A 274 -9.93 -10.14 -1.37
N ASP A 275 -10.39 -9.28 -2.28
CA ASP A 275 -9.67 -9.04 -3.53
C ASP A 275 -8.75 -7.83 -3.33
N MET A 276 -7.46 -8.02 -3.65
CA MET A 276 -6.42 -7.01 -3.51
C MET A 276 -5.72 -6.82 -4.85
N LEU A 277 -5.65 -5.61 -5.36
CA LEU A 277 -4.90 -5.24 -6.56
C LEU A 277 -3.63 -4.49 -6.15
N ASN A 278 -2.48 -4.90 -6.69
CA ASN A 278 -1.24 -4.14 -6.57
C ASN A 278 -0.86 -3.59 -7.94
N LEU A 279 -0.62 -2.28 -8.00
CA LEU A 279 -0.21 -1.59 -9.21
C LEU A 279 1.26 -1.19 -9.12
N VAL A 280 2.01 -1.55 -10.16
CA VAL A 280 3.39 -1.13 -10.41
C VAL A 280 3.52 -0.83 -11.90
N TYR A 281 4.46 0.04 -12.27
CA TYR A 281 4.75 0.29 -13.69
C TYR A 281 5.73 -0.74 -14.23
N SER A 282 5.53 -1.19 -15.47
CA SER A 282 6.45 -2.10 -16.13
C SER A 282 7.81 -1.44 -16.38
N GLY A 283 8.89 -2.20 -16.26
CA GLY A 283 10.26 -1.75 -16.48
C GLY A 283 10.85 -0.90 -15.33
N THR A 284 10.15 -0.78 -14.21
CA THR A 284 10.61 0.02 -13.05
C THR A 284 11.19 -0.83 -11.93
N GLN A 285 11.93 -0.19 -11.02
CA GLN A 285 12.42 -0.83 -9.80
C GLN A 285 11.27 -1.41 -8.94
N ASP A 286 10.12 -0.74 -8.92
CA ASP A 286 8.93 -1.21 -8.18
C ASP A 286 8.39 -2.53 -8.73
N GLU A 287 8.45 -2.76 -10.06
CA GLU A 287 8.07 -4.05 -10.64
C GLU A 287 9.01 -5.17 -10.19
N LYS A 288 10.31 -4.89 -10.11
CA LYS A 288 11.30 -5.87 -9.59
C LYS A 288 11.00 -6.21 -8.14
N VAL A 289 10.78 -5.22 -7.28
CA VAL A 289 10.41 -5.46 -5.87
C VAL A 289 9.10 -6.25 -5.78
N TYR A 290 8.10 -5.87 -6.59
CA TYR A 290 6.82 -6.56 -6.60
C TYR A 290 6.91 -8.00 -7.10
N SER A 291 7.78 -8.31 -8.08
CA SER A 291 7.97 -9.68 -8.57
C SER A 291 8.38 -10.63 -7.45
N VAL A 292 9.35 -10.21 -6.64
CA VAL A 292 9.89 -10.95 -5.49
C VAL A 292 8.84 -11.11 -4.39
N LEU A 293 8.07 -10.05 -4.12
CA LEU A 293 6.97 -10.11 -3.15
C LEU A 293 5.81 -10.98 -3.64
N SER A 294 5.45 -10.89 -4.93
CA SER A 294 4.30 -11.59 -5.52
C SER A 294 4.43 -13.11 -5.46
N GLU A 295 5.65 -13.65 -5.56
CA GLU A 295 5.93 -15.08 -5.37
C GLU A 295 5.49 -15.56 -3.99
N ARG A 296 5.58 -14.69 -2.98
CA ARG A 296 5.16 -14.95 -1.61
C ARG A 296 3.67 -14.67 -1.39
N LEU A 297 3.08 -13.73 -2.12
CA LEU A 297 1.63 -13.47 -2.11
C LEU A 297 0.79 -14.60 -2.74
N LYS A 298 1.41 -15.61 -3.37
CA LYS A 298 0.72 -16.77 -3.96
C LYS A 298 -0.06 -17.59 -2.93
N ASP A 299 0.40 -17.62 -1.68
CA ASP A 299 -0.36 -18.26 -0.60
C ASP A 299 -1.49 -17.32 -0.14
N THR A 300 -2.69 -17.60 -0.63
CA THR A 300 -3.94 -16.91 -0.29
C THR A 300 -4.19 -16.81 1.22
N TYR A 301 -3.62 -17.71 2.03
CA TYR A 301 -3.87 -17.82 3.47
C TYR A 301 -2.66 -17.44 4.34
N ASP A 302 -1.42 -17.48 3.83
CA ASP A 302 -0.19 -17.15 4.57
C ASP A 302 0.72 -16.14 3.82
N ILE A 303 0.22 -14.91 3.68
CA ILE A 303 0.78 -13.90 2.77
C ILE A 303 2.06 -13.23 3.31
N PHE A 304 2.14 -12.99 4.63
CA PHE A 304 3.18 -12.10 5.22
C PHE A 304 3.95 -12.68 6.41
N GLY A 305 3.61 -13.89 6.89
CA GLY A 305 4.09 -14.40 8.18
C GLY A 305 5.60 -14.56 8.33
N SER A 306 6.36 -14.51 7.23
CA SER A 306 7.82 -14.63 7.22
C SER A 306 8.57 -13.44 6.64
N LEU A 307 7.90 -12.42 6.08
CA LEU A 307 8.55 -11.34 5.34
C LEU A 307 9.24 -10.31 6.27
N PRO A 308 10.36 -9.70 5.85
CA PRO A 308 11.02 -8.65 6.62
C PRO A 308 10.10 -7.45 6.84
N ASP A 309 10.38 -6.70 7.91
CA ASP A 309 9.63 -5.46 8.17
C ASP A 309 9.97 -4.41 7.11
N THR A 310 11.23 -4.25 6.69
CA THR A 310 11.61 -3.27 5.66
C THR A 310 12.54 -3.91 4.63
N ILE A 311 12.39 -3.53 3.36
CA ILE A 311 13.37 -3.80 2.30
C ILE A 311 14.25 -2.55 2.18
N GLU A 312 15.55 -2.72 2.40
CA GLU A 312 16.53 -1.63 2.30
C GLU A 312 16.96 -1.38 0.85
N ASP A 313 17.31 -0.13 0.52
CA ASP A 313 17.65 0.28 -0.84
C ASP A 313 18.84 -0.49 -1.43
N ASP A 314 19.78 -0.91 -0.58
CA ASP A 314 20.97 -1.68 -0.96
C ASP A 314 20.66 -3.14 -1.32
N TRP A 315 19.48 -3.65 -0.96
CA TRP A 315 19.01 -4.98 -1.37
C TRP A 315 18.54 -5.00 -2.82
N ILE A 316 18.21 -3.83 -3.39
CA ILE A 316 17.56 -3.70 -4.69
C ILE A 316 18.59 -3.36 -5.77
N GLN A 317 19.61 -4.22 -5.91
CA GLN A 317 20.56 -4.15 -7.03
C GLN A 317 19.96 -4.78 -8.28
N ASP A 318 19.45 -6.00 -8.12
CA ASP A 318 18.70 -6.75 -9.13
C ASP A 318 17.71 -7.71 -8.44
N GLU A 319 16.92 -8.41 -9.25
CA GLU A 319 15.88 -9.32 -8.76
C GLU A 319 16.46 -10.55 -8.04
N GLU A 320 17.62 -11.07 -8.48
CA GLU A 320 18.25 -12.25 -7.89
C GLU A 320 18.83 -11.93 -6.51
N ALA A 321 19.56 -10.82 -6.38
CA ALA A 321 20.10 -10.34 -5.13
C ALA A 321 19.00 -10.08 -4.09
N LEU A 322 17.89 -9.47 -4.51
CA LEU A 322 16.73 -9.23 -3.64
C LEU A 322 16.10 -10.56 -3.18
N LYS A 323 15.96 -11.54 -4.09
CA LYS A 323 15.46 -12.89 -3.75
C LYS A 323 16.37 -13.59 -2.75
N GLU A 324 17.68 -13.54 -2.96
CA GLU A 324 18.67 -14.17 -2.07
C GLU A 324 18.60 -13.57 -0.66
N ARG A 325 18.70 -12.25 -0.54
CA ARG A 325 18.60 -11.53 0.74
C ARG A 325 17.30 -11.81 1.47
N MET A 326 16.18 -11.84 0.74
CA MET A 326 14.88 -12.13 1.35
C MET A 326 14.78 -13.59 1.83
N ASN A 327 15.39 -14.54 1.11
CA ASN A 327 15.46 -15.94 1.54
C ASN A 327 16.32 -16.12 2.80
N GLU A 328 17.48 -15.46 2.86
CA GLU A 328 18.35 -15.45 4.03
C GLU A 328 17.60 -14.96 5.26
N TYR A 329 16.95 -13.78 5.17
CA TYR A 329 16.18 -13.21 6.28
C TYR A 329 15.06 -14.15 6.76
N ILE A 330 14.30 -14.74 5.84
CA ILE A 330 13.23 -15.70 6.16
C ILE A 330 13.80 -16.91 6.90
N HIS A 331 14.94 -17.43 6.45
CA HIS A 331 15.59 -18.60 7.05
C HIS A 331 16.07 -18.31 8.48
N GLU A 332 16.70 -17.16 8.69
CA GLU A 332 17.10 -16.70 10.02
C GLU A 332 15.90 -16.54 10.96
N ARG A 333 14.82 -15.93 10.47
CA ARG A 333 13.58 -15.76 11.23
C ARG A 333 12.93 -17.09 11.59
N LYS A 334 12.90 -18.06 10.67
CA LYS A 334 12.38 -19.42 10.94
C LYS A 334 13.23 -20.15 11.98
N LYS A 335 14.56 -20.04 11.91
CA LYS A 335 15.46 -20.61 12.95
C LYS A 335 15.17 -19.99 14.32
N ALA A 336 14.98 -18.67 14.39
CA ALA A 336 14.64 -17.98 15.63
C ALA A 336 13.26 -18.40 16.19
N GLN A 337 12.24 -18.54 15.34
CA GLN A 337 10.91 -19.03 15.74
C GLN A 337 10.93 -20.48 16.21
N ASN A 338 11.70 -21.35 15.54
CA ASN A 338 11.88 -22.75 15.96
C ASN A 338 12.60 -22.84 17.31
N ALA A 339 13.64 -22.04 17.53
CA ALA A 339 14.32 -21.97 18.83
C ALA A 339 13.39 -21.48 19.96
N PHE A 340 12.51 -20.53 19.67
CA PHE A 340 11.51 -20.05 20.63
C PHE A 340 10.43 -21.11 20.92
N SER A 341 9.87 -21.75 19.90
CA SER A 341 8.83 -22.79 20.07
C SER A 341 9.35 -24.00 20.85
N VAL A 342 10.57 -24.49 20.54
CA VAL A 342 11.22 -25.59 21.28
C VAL A 342 11.39 -25.28 22.76
N LYS A 343 11.57 -24.01 23.14
CA LYS A 343 11.76 -23.59 24.53
C LYS A 343 10.46 -23.45 25.34
N TYR A 344 9.31 -23.32 24.67
CA TYR A 344 8.01 -23.09 25.30
C TYR A 344 6.97 -24.20 25.01
N SER A 345 7.26 -25.16 24.15
CA SER A 345 6.37 -26.30 23.84
C SER A 345 6.51 -27.48 24.80
N SER A 346 7.54 -27.50 25.66
CA SER A 346 7.80 -28.60 26.59
C SER A 346 6.89 -28.64 27.82
N SER A 347 5.90 -27.75 27.93
CA SER A 347 5.00 -27.63 29.09
C SER A 347 3.51 -27.58 28.75
N ILE A 348 3.11 -28.02 27.55
CA ILE A 348 1.70 -28.01 27.13
C ILE A 348 1.14 -29.44 27.20
N ASP A 349 0.38 -29.74 28.26
CA ASP A 349 -0.43 -30.96 28.35
C ASP A 349 -1.74 -30.79 27.57
N ALA A 350 -1.88 -31.55 26.49
CA ALA A 350 -3.03 -31.53 25.58
C ALA A 350 -4.37 -31.88 26.26
N ASN A 351 -4.36 -32.51 27.43
CA ASN A 351 -5.57 -32.90 28.17
C ASN A 351 -5.93 -31.96 29.32
N SER A 352 -5.12 -30.93 29.60
CA SER A 352 -5.23 -30.14 30.84
C SER A 352 -6.21 -28.96 30.78
N ASN A 353 -6.69 -28.55 29.61
CA ASN A 353 -7.49 -27.32 29.49
C ASN A 353 -8.72 -27.51 28.60
N LEU A 354 -9.89 -27.61 29.24
CA LEU A 354 -11.24 -27.72 28.65
C LEU A 354 -11.66 -26.41 27.95
N TRP A 355 -10.98 -26.04 26.87
CA TRP A 355 -11.25 -24.84 26.06
C TRP A 355 -12.59 -24.90 25.32
N GLU A 356 -13.15 -26.10 25.16
CA GLU A 356 -14.45 -26.39 24.52
C GLU A 356 -15.64 -25.67 25.19
N ARG A 357 -15.46 -25.15 26.41
CA ARG A 357 -16.48 -24.39 27.14
C ARG A 357 -16.40 -22.87 26.94
N CYS A 358 -15.39 -22.37 26.24
CA CYS A 358 -15.25 -20.94 25.95
C CYS A 358 -15.92 -20.60 24.61
N THR A 359 -17.21 -20.30 24.65
CA THR A 359 -18.02 -19.89 23.49
C THR A 359 -17.75 -18.46 23.02
N THR A 360 -16.87 -17.70 23.69
CA THR A 360 -16.73 -16.25 23.47
C THR A 360 -15.27 -15.84 23.50
N VAL A 361 -14.77 -15.34 22.36
CA VAL A 361 -13.44 -14.73 22.25
C VAL A 361 -13.58 -13.23 22.54
N LEU A 362 -13.01 -12.77 23.65
CA LEU A 362 -13.03 -11.35 24.03
C LEU A 362 -11.88 -10.60 23.35
N SER A 363 -12.17 -9.43 22.79
CA SER A 363 -11.12 -8.55 22.27
C SER A 363 -10.30 -7.95 23.42
N ARG A 364 -9.08 -7.47 23.13
CA ARG A 364 -8.22 -6.80 24.13
C ARG A 364 -8.94 -5.62 24.80
N ARG A 365 -9.82 -4.95 24.05
CA ARG A 365 -10.61 -3.81 24.54
C ARG A 365 -11.72 -4.25 25.49
N ASP A 366 -12.36 -5.39 25.23
CA ASP A 366 -13.41 -5.95 26.09
C ASP A 366 -12.84 -6.43 27.42
N ILE A 367 -11.64 -7.01 27.39
CA ILE A 367 -10.92 -7.41 28.62
C ILE A 367 -10.58 -6.18 29.45
N VAL A 368 -10.04 -5.13 28.84
CA VAL A 368 -9.75 -3.87 29.54
C VAL A 368 -11.03 -3.28 30.12
N ASN A 369 -12.09 -3.16 29.33
CA ASN A 369 -13.38 -2.64 29.81
C ASN A 369 -13.94 -3.46 30.98
N ARG A 370 -13.84 -4.80 30.93
CA ARG A 370 -14.35 -5.66 31.99
C ARG A 370 -13.52 -5.57 33.27
N LEU A 371 -12.20 -5.47 33.16
CA LEU A 371 -11.28 -5.30 34.27
C LEU A 371 -11.29 -3.88 34.86
N SER A 372 -11.80 -2.91 34.11
CA SER A 372 -11.95 -1.51 34.54
C SER A 372 -13.21 -1.27 35.36
N GLN A 373 -14.12 -2.25 35.46
CA GLN A 373 -15.28 -2.11 36.31
C GLN A 373 -14.87 -2.37 37.77
N PRO A 374 -15.25 -1.49 38.71
CA PRO A 374 -15.06 -1.75 40.13
C PRO A 374 -15.90 -2.97 40.55
N TRP A 375 -15.38 -3.70 41.54
CA TRP A 375 -15.91 -4.97 42.03
C TRP A 375 -17.34 -4.88 42.55
#